data_AF-A6W4I2-F1
#
_entry.id   AF-A6W4I2-F1
#
_cell.length_a   1.000
_cell.length_b   1.000
_cell.length_c   1.000
_cell.angle_alpha   90.00
_cell.angle_beta   90.00
_cell.angle_gamma   90.00
#
_symmetry.space_group_name_H-M   'P 1'
#
loop_
_entity.id
_entity.type
_entity.pdbx_description
1 polymer ?
#
loop_
_entity_poly.entity_id
_entity_poly.type
_entity_poly.pdbx_seq_one_letter_code
_entity_poly.pdbx_strand_id
1 'polypeptide(L)'
;MARAAVLALNGWRAARVLEVRPESATARTLVLGIASWPGHLAGQHLDVRLTAPDGYRAVRSYSIASAALGPGPAEVEIGVELLPDGEVSSFLTGEVRAGDVLEVTGPLGGWFVWRPGAPGPVQLVGGGSGVVALVSVVRTHAVVPDPPPLRLGHEAGRIRTERFGSAR
;
A
#
# COMPACT_ATOMS: atom_id res chain seq x y z
N MET A 1 -26.79 7.27 1.50
CA MET A 1 -25.74 8.20 1.96
C MET A 1 -25.78 8.31 3.49
N ALA A 2 -25.37 7.25 4.20
CA ALA A 2 -25.41 7.21 5.66
C ALA A 2 -23.99 7.32 6.23
N ARG A 3 -23.76 8.40 6.98
CA ARG A 3 -22.52 8.76 7.67
C ARG A 3 -22.48 7.97 8.98
N ALA A 4 -21.72 6.88 9.03
CA ALA A 4 -21.53 6.11 10.27
C ALA A 4 -20.14 6.41 10.85
N ALA A 5 -20.14 6.98 12.05
CA ALA A 5 -18.96 7.20 12.87
C ALA A 5 -18.35 5.85 13.25
N VAL A 6 -17.16 5.55 12.73
CA VAL A 6 -16.35 4.40 13.18
C VAL A 6 -15.48 4.89 14.34
N LEU A 7 -16.00 4.80 15.56
CA LEU A 7 -15.20 4.90 16.77
C LEU A 7 -14.41 3.60 16.95
N ALA A 8 -13.09 3.75 17.07
CA ALA A 8 -12.11 2.69 17.16
C ALA A 8 -12.29 1.86 18.44
N LEU A 9 -12.71 0.60 18.31
CA LEU A 9 -12.69 -0.35 19.44
C LEU A 9 -12.00 -1.69 19.16
N ASN A 10 -11.49 -1.96 17.95
CA ASN A 10 -10.93 -3.28 17.59
C ASN A 10 -9.67 -3.23 16.69
N GLY A 11 -8.84 -2.18 16.76
CA GLY A 11 -7.69 -2.00 15.87
C GLY A 11 -8.04 -1.53 14.44
N TRP A 12 -9.32 -1.56 14.08
CA TRP A 12 -9.87 -0.94 12.88
C TRP A 12 -9.94 0.58 13.03
N ARG A 13 -9.60 1.29 11.95
CA ARG A 13 -9.52 2.75 11.88
C ARG A 13 -10.25 3.23 10.63
N ALA A 14 -10.88 4.39 10.71
CA ALA A 14 -11.39 5.08 9.53
C ALA A 14 -10.21 5.62 8.70
N ALA A 15 -10.23 5.32 7.41
CA ALA A 15 -9.32 5.85 6.41
C ALA A 15 -10.11 6.64 5.38
N ARG A 16 -9.84 7.95 5.26
CA ARG A 16 -10.46 8.76 4.21
C ARG A 16 -9.70 8.56 2.91
N VAL A 17 -10.39 8.23 1.83
CA VAL A 17 -9.80 8.24 0.50
C VAL A 17 -9.55 9.69 0.10
N LEU A 18 -8.29 10.08 -0.02
CA LEU A 18 -7.89 11.42 -0.45
C LEU A 18 -7.83 11.52 -1.97
N GLU A 19 -7.36 10.44 -2.62
CA GLU A 19 -7.19 10.37 -4.06
C GLU A 19 -7.32 8.93 -4.55
N VAL A 20 -7.84 8.77 -5.77
CA VAL A 20 -7.84 7.51 -6.52
C VAL A 20 -7.07 7.75 -7.81
N ARG A 21 -5.89 7.17 -7.92
CA ARG A 21 -4.98 7.38 -9.06
C ARG A 21 -4.94 6.15 -9.97
N PRO A 22 -5.15 6.31 -11.28
CA PRO A 22 -4.98 5.21 -12.23
C PRO A 22 -3.50 4.89 -12.45
N GLU A 23 -3.13 3.61 -12.30
CA GLU A 23 -1.78 3.11 -12.61
C GLU A 23 -1.76 2.36 -13.94
N SER A 24 -2.86 1.66 -14.28
CA SER A 24 -3.05 0.96 -15.56
C SER A 24 -4.54 0.81 -15.88
N ALA A 25 -4.89 0.06 -16.93
CA ALA A 25 -6.28 -0.31 -17.18
C ALA A 25 -6.92 -1.06 -15.99
N THR A 26 -6.13 -1.88 -15.29
CA THR A 26 -6.60 -2.79 -14.22
C THR A 26 -6.09 -2.43 -12.83
N ALA A 27 -5.22 -1.42 -12.67
CA ALA A 27 -4.63 -1.09 -11.38
C ALA A 27 -4.92 0.35 -10.95
N ARG A 28 -5.14 0.55 -9.65
CA ARG A 28 -5.30 1.86 -9.00
C ARG A 28 -4.38 1.97 -7.79
N THR A 29 -3.93 3.17 -7.51
CA THR A 29 -3.40 3.56 -6.20
C THR A 29 -4.48 4.31 -5.45
N LEU A 30 -4.78 3.88 -4.22
CA LEU A 30 -5.63 4.63 -3.30
C LEU A 30 -4.75 5.37 -2.29
N VAL A 31 -4.89 6.69 -2.21
CA VAL A 31 -4.22 7.52 -1.19
C VAL A 31 -5.17 7.65 0.00
N LEU A 32 -4.74 7.17 1.16
CA LEU A 32 -5.57 7.07 2.36
C LEU A 32 -5.07 8.01 3.45
N GLY A 33 -5.90 8.95 3.89
CA GLY A 33 -5.65 9.77 5.06
C GLY A 33 -6.07 9.03 6.33
N ILE A 34 -5.09 8.72 7.19
CA ILE A 34 -5.32 8.00 8.45
C ILE A 34 -4.74 8.81 9.61
N ALA A 35 -5.62 9.35 10.46
CA ALA A 35 -5.23 10.28 11.53
C ALA A 35 -4.30 9.67 12.60
N SER A 36 -4.51 8.39 12.92
CA SER A 36 -3.78 7.68 13.98
C SER A 36 -3.03 6.48 13.41
N TRP A 37 -2.26 6.69 12.34
CA TRP A 37 -1.45 5.64 11.74
C TRP A 37 -0.23 5.35 12.65
N PRO A 38 0.00 4.10 13.06
CA PRO A 38 1.13 3.77 13.94
C PRO A 38 2.48 3.71 13.20
N GLY A 39 2.52 4.04 11.91
CA GLY A 39 3.66 3.79 11.04
C GLY A 39 3.62 2.39 10.43
N HIS A 40 4.56 2.09 9.54
CA HIS A 40 4.75 0.77 8.95
C HIS A 40 6.23 0.55 8.64
N LEU A 41 6.60 -0.70 8.36
CA LEU A 41 7.87 -1.07 7.76
C LEU A 41 7.69 -1.25 6.25
N ALA A 42 8.71 -0.89 5.48
CA ALA A 42 8.67 -0.97 4.02
C ALA A 42 8.51 -2.42 3.57
N GLY A 43 7.40 -2.73 2.89
CA GLY A 43 7.01 -4.09 2.50
C GLY A 43 5.83 -4.68 3.30
N GLN A 44 5.34 -3.99 4.34
CA GLN A 44 4.10 -4.38 5.02
C GLN A 44 2.84 -4.06 4.21
N HIS A 45 1.72 -4.61 4.67
CA HIS A 45 0.38 -4.39 4.10
C HIS A 45 -0.59 -3.90 5.18
N LEU A 46 -1.79 -3.53 4.76
CA LEU A 46 -2.93 -3.31 5.64
C LEU A 46 -4.13 -4.10 5.12
N ASP A 47 -5.10 -4.36 5.98
CA ASP A 47 -6.37 -4.93 5.59
C ASP A 47 -7.40 -3.83 5.41
N VAL A 48 -8.18 -3.92 4.33
CA VAL A 48 -9.37 -3.10 4.07
C VAL A 48 -10.61 -3.95 4.33
N ARG A 49 -11.55 -3.42 5.10
CA ARG A 49 -12.88 -3.99 5.30
C ARG A 49 -13.92 -3.16 4.57
N LEU A 50 -14.74 -3.86 3.80
CA LEU A 50 -15.97 -3.32 3.24
C LEU A 50 -17.15 -3.97 3.96
N THR A 51 -18.14 -3.16 4.32
CA THR A 51 -19.41 -3.63 4.91
C THR A 51 -20.54 -3.24 3.97
N ALA A 52 -21.26 -4.23 3.45
CA ALA A 52 -22.43 -4.02 2.60
C ALA A 52 -23.66 -3.60 3.43
N PRO A 53 -24.71 -3.02 2.81
CA PRO A 53 -25.90 -2.56 3.52
C PRO A 53 -26.67 -3.65 4.27
N ASP A 54 -26.58 -4.90 3.81
CA ASP A 54 -27.16 -6.08 4.45
C ASP A 54 -26.33 -6.62 5.62
N GLY A 55 -25.18 -5.99 5.90
CA GLY A 55 -24.26 -6.37 6.96
C GLY A 55 -23.17 -7.37 6.54
N TYR A 56 -23.15 -7.84 5.29
CA TYR A 56 -22.05 -8.67 4.79
C TYR A 56 -20.71 -7.90 4.89
N ARG A 57 -19.65 -8.61 5.29
CA ARG A 57 -18.31 -8.03 5.48
C ARG A 57 -17.27 -8.81 4.69
N ALA A 58 -16.54 -8.10 3.84
CA ALA A 58 -15.37 -8.62 3.15
C ALA A 58 -14.11 -7.92 3.66
N VAL A 59 -13.06 -8.71 3.93
CA VAL A 59 -11.74 -8.21 4.33
C VAL A 59 -10.69 -8.68 3.34
N ARG A 60 -9.85 -7.77 2.84
CA ARG A 60 -8.73 -8.09 1.93
C ARG A 60 -7.49 -7.31 2.30
N SER A 61 -6.34 -7.96 2.13
CA SER A 61 -5.02 -7.39 2.37
C SER A 61 -4.49 -6.68 1.13
N TYR A 62 -3.93 -5.48 1.33
CA TYR A 62 -3.31 -4.67 0.29
C TYR A 62 -1.94 -4.17 0.76
N SER A 63 -0.92 -4.44 -0.04
CA SER A 63 0.43 -3.93 0.19
C SER A 63 0.44 -2.41 0.26
N ILE A 64 1.18 -1.89 1.23
CA ILE A 64 1.42 -0.45 1.33
C ILE A 64 2.48 -0.10 0.29
N ALA A 65 2.22 0.98 -0.46
CA ALA A 65 3.09 1.52 -1.49
C ALA A 65 3.86 2.75 -1.00
N SER A 66 3.33 3.52 -0.05
CA SER A 66 3.98 4.71 0.51
C SER A 66 5.30 4.36 1.23
N ALA A 67 6.17 5.36 1.40
CA ALA A 67 7.37 5.22 2.21
C ALA A 67 7.03 5.02 3.71
N ALA A 68 7.86 4.26 4.41
CA ALA A 68 7.79 4.06 5.85
C ALA A 68 8.38 5.25 6.61
N LEU A 69 7.55 6.26 6.91
CA LEU A 69 7.99 7.53 7.53
C LEU A 69 7.79 7.61 9.05
N GLY A 70 7.34 6.52 9.70
CA GLY A 70 7.04 6.49 11.13
C GLY A 70 5.57 6.80 11.47
N PRO A 71 5.25 6.94 12.77
CA PRO A 71 3.87 7.14 13.26
C PRO A 71 3.38 8.58 13.07
N GLY A 72 2.05 8.75 13.04
CA GLY A 72 1.38 10.05 13.00
C GLY A 72 0.19 10.07 12.04
N PRO A 73 -0.41 11.25 11.81
CA PRO A 73 -1.26 11.46 10.65
C PRO A 73 -0.46 11.14 9.40
N ALA A 74 -0.93 10.19 8.61
CA ALA A 74 -0.21 9.70 7.44
C ALA A 74 -1.12 9.62 6.23
N GLU A 75 -0.54 9.96 5.08
CA GLU A 75 -1.03 9.54 3.77
C GLU A 75 -0.43 8.17 3.47
N VAL A 76 -1.26 7.13 3.54
CA VAL A 76 -0.87 5.76 3.25
C VAL A 76 -1.38 5.41 1.87
N GLU A 77 -0.47 5.04 0.98
CA GLU A 77 -0.82 4.60 -0.37
C GLU A 77 -0.95 3.07 -0.38
N ILE A 78 -1.99 2.54 -1.00
CA ILE A 78 -2.11 1.11 -1.32
C ILE A 78 -2.33 0.91 -2.81
N GLY A 79 -1.71 -0.14 -3.36
CA GLY A 79 -1.95 -0.57 -4.73
C GLY A 79 -3.04 -1.63 -4.79
N VAL A 80 -4.02 -1.45 -5.68
CA VAL A 80 -5.15 -2.36 -5.88
C VAL A 80 -5.16 -2.79 -7.34
N GLU A 81 -5.08 -4.10 -7.58
CA GLU A 81 -5.27 -4.70 -8.89
C GLU A 81 -6.68 -5.28 -9.00
N LEU A 82 -7.37 -4.96 -10.09
CA LEU A 82 -8.67 -5.51 -10.45
C LEU A 82 -8.49 -7.00 -10.74
N LEU A 83 -9.22 -7.82 -10.00
CA LEU A 83 -9.33 -9.25 -10.26
C LEU A 83 -10.66 -9.49 -10.98
N PRO A 84 -10.70 -10.27 -12.08
CA PRO A 84 -11.91 -10.46 -12.89
C PRO A 84 -13.16 -10.85 -12.10
N ASP A 85 -13.01 -11.62 -11.02
CA ASP A 85 -14.10 -12.07 -10.16
C ASP A 85 -13.99 -11.54 -8.71
N GLY A 86 -13.18 -10.49 -8.51
CA GLY A 86 -12.93 -9.93 -7.19
C GLY A 86 -13.98 -8.90 -6.81
N GLU A 87 -14.91 -9.24 -5.92
CA GLU A 87 -15.92 -8.30 -5.39
C GLU A 87 -15.28 -7.04 -4.80
N VAL A 88 -14.29 -7.22 -3.92
CA VAL A 88 -13.60 -6.10 -3.23
C VAL A 88 -12.73 -5.30 -4.19
N SER A 89 -11.94 -5.94 -5.06
CA SER A 89 -11.07 -5.21 -5.98
C SER A 89 -11.86 -4.50 -7.08
N SER A 90 -12.99 -5.05 -7.53
CA SER A 90 -13.91 -4.37 -8.44
C SER A 90 -14.46 -3.09 -7.81
N PHE A 91 -14.95 -3.17 -6.57
CA PHE A 91 -15.43 -1.98 -5.87
C PHE A 91 -14.32 -0.93 -5.69
N LEU A 92 -13.15 -1.34 -5.20
CA LEU A 92 -12.03 -0.42 -4.94
C LEU A 92 -11.45 0.22 -6.21
N THR A 93 -11.52 -0.47 -7.37
CA THR A 93 -10.97 0.05 -8.63
C THR A 93 -11.99 0.77 -9.52
N GLY A 94 -13.28 0.44 -9.39
CA GLY A 94 -14.38 0.94 -10.21
C GLY A 94 -15.27 1.97 -9.52
N GLU A 95 -15.55 1.82 -8.22
CA GLU A 95 -16.61 2.57 -7.54
C GLU A 95 -16.10 3.57 -6.51
N VAL A 96 -15.02 3.25 -5.79
CA VAL A 96 -14.45 4.16 -4.77
C VAL A 96 -14.03 5.50 -5.36
N ARG A 97 -14.30 6.58 -4.64
CA ARG A 97 -13.94 7.96 -5.00
C ARG A 97 -13.26 8.67 -3.83
N ALA A 98 -12.57 9.76 -4.15
CA ALA A 98 -12.06 10.68 -3.14
C ALA A 98 -13.23 11.22 -2.28
N GLY A 99 -12.99 11.30 -0.96
CA GLY A 99 -13.99 11.66 0.03
C GLY A 99 -14.65 10.47 0.74
N ASP A 100 -14.60 9.27 0.14
CA ASP A 100 -15.12 8.05 0.75
C ASP A 100 -14.32 7.66 2.01
N VAL A 101 -14.94 6.86 2.87
CA VAL A 101 -14.32 6.35 4.09
C VAL A 101 -14.31 4.83 4.04
N LEU A 102 -13.11 4.27 4.17
CA LEU A 102 -12.86 2.84 4.28
C LEU A 102 -12.50 2.49 5.73
N GLU A 103 -12.75 1.26 6.13
CA GLU A 103 -12.26 0.72 7.39
C GLU A 103 -10.96 -0.03 7.14
N VAL A 104 -9.89 0.30 7.88
CA VAL A 104 -8.59 -0.36 7.72
C VAL A 104 -8.01 -0.83 9.05
N THR A 105 -7.22 -1.90 9.01
CA THR A 105 -6.40 -2.33 10.15
C THR A 105 -4.98 -2.66 9.70
N GLY A 106 -4.01 -2.52 10.61
CA GLY A 106 -2.59 -2.73 10.35
C GLY A 106 -1.68 -1.71 11.03
N PRO A 107 -0.39 -1.65 10.62
CA PRO A 107 0.22 -2.48 9.58
C PRO A 107 0.24 -3.97 9.95
N LEU A 108 0.23 -4.84 8.95
CA LEU A 108 0.26 -6.29 9.06
C LEU A 108 1.47 -6.86 8.29
N GLY A 109 1.84 -8.10 8.63
CA GLY A 109 3.01 -8.78 8.08
C GLY A 109 4.31 -8.46 8.81
N GLY A 110 5.45 -8.72 8.16
CA GLY A 110 6.78 -8.56 8.78
C GLY A 110 7.86 -9.50 8.23
N TRP A 111 7.46 -10.50 7.44
CA TRP A 111 8.37 -11.47 6.82
C TRP A 111 9.10 -10.91 5.59
N PHE A 112 8.48 -9.94 4.90
CA PHE A 112 9.05 -9.25 3.75
C PHE A 112 9.15 -7.77 4.08
N VAL A 113 10.20 -7.38 4.80
CA VAL A 113 10.44 -5.97 5.15
C VAL A 113 11.88 -5.56 4.91
N TRP A 114 12.07 -4.35 4.42
CA TRP A 114 13.36 -3.69 4.44
C TRP A 114 13.42 -2.65 5.56
N ARG A 115 14.57 -2.57 6.24
CA ARG A 115 14.81 -1.63 7.34
C ARG A 115 16.01 -0.74 7.00
N PRO A 116 15.91 0.58 7.21
CA PRO A 116 17.08 1.45 7.17
C PRO A 116 18.19 0.92 8.09
N GLY A 117 19.43 0.93 7.62
CA GLY A 117 20.59 0.37 8.34
C GLY A 117 20.83 -1.12 8.15
N ALA A 118 19.98 -1.83 7.38
CA ALA A 118 20.30 -3.20 6.97
C ALA A 118 21.60 -3.22 6.14
N PRO A 119 22.57 -4.11 6.44
CA PRO A 119 23.85 -4.13 5.76
C PRO A 119 23.74 -4.71 4.35
N GLY A 120 24.59 -4.20 3.44
CA GLY A 120 24.76 -4.76 2.11
C GLY A 120 23.76 -4.24 1.06
N PRO A 121 24.03 -4.51 -0.23
CA PRO A 121 23.17 -4.06 -1.33
C PRO A 121 21.80 -4.75 -1.31
N VAL A 122 20.78 -4.02 -1.79
CA VAL A 122 19.39 -4.50 -1.86
C VAL A 122 19.06 -4.94 -3.29
N GLN A 123 18.59 -6.18 -3.45
CA GLN A 123 18.05 -6.68 -4.72
C GLN A 123 16.57 -7.03 -4.53
N LEU A 124 15.70 -6.32 -5.24
CA LEU A 124 14.26 -6.54 -5.27
C LEU A 124 13.89 -7.26 -6.57
N VAL A 125 13.05 -8.28 -6.46
CA VAL A 125 12.52 -9.03 -7.61
C VAL A 125 11.03 -9.26 -7.41
N GLY A 126 10.21 -8.92 -8.40
CA GLY A 126 8.76 -9.15 -8.32
C GLY A 126 8.04 -9.05 -9.67
N GLY A 127 6.78 -9.47 -9.69
CA GLY A 127 5.90 -9.41 -10.86
C GLY A 127 4.44 -9.24 -10.42
N GLY A 128 3.61 -8.75 -11.34
CA GLY A 128 2.20 -8.43 -11.05
C GLY A 128 2.03 -7.44 -9.88
N SER A 129 0.91 -7.54 -9.16
CA SER A 129 0.64 -6.74 -7.94
C SER A 129 1.66 -6.92 -6.81
N GLY A 130 2.50 -7.96 -6.86
CA GLY A 130 3.63 -8.12 -5.94
C GLY A 130 4.62 -6.95 -5.95
N VAL A 131 4.64 -6.16 -7.04
CA VAL A 131 5.48 -4.95 -7.16
C VAL A 131 5.15 -3.88 -6.11
N VAL A 132 3.94 -3.84 -5.58
CA VAL A 132 3.49 -2.78 -4.66
C VAL A 132 4.33 -2.76 -3.37
N ALA A 133 4.63 -3.94 -2.80
CA ALA A 133 5.49 -4.04 -1.63
C ALA A 133 6.93 -3.57 -1.93
N LEU A 134 7.41 -3.83 -3.15
CA LEU A 134 8.74 -3.37 -3.61
C LEU A 134 8.78 -1.86 -3.75
N VAL A 135 7.69 -1.23 -4.22
CA VAL A 135 7.57 0.23 -4.32
C VAL A 135 7.73 0.88 -2.94
N SER A 136 7.14 0.33 -1.88
CA SER A 136 7.35 0.85 -0.53
C SER A 136 8.81 0.75 -0.08
N VAL A 137 9.51 -0.34 -0.41
CA VAL A 137 10.96 -0.46 -0.17
C VAL A 137 11.74 0.59 -0.94
N VAL A 138 11.50 0.76 -2.24
CA VAL A 138 12.17 1.76 -3.08
C VAL A 138 11.93 3.18 -2.56
N ARG A 139 10.68 3.53 -2.22
CA ARG A 139 10.35 4.87 -1.72
C ARG A 139 10.94 5.14 -0.34
N THR A 140 10.95 4.15 0.54
CA THR A 140 11.60 4.28 1.86
C THR A 140 13.11 4.40 1.70
N HIS A 141 13.71 3.60 0.82
CA HIS A 141 15.13 3.64 0.51
C HIS A 141 15.56 5.02 -0.01
N ALA A 142 14.77 5.63 -0.90
CA ALA A 142 15.06 6.92 -1.50
C ALA A 142 15.08 8.11 -0.52
N VAL A 143 14.45 7.98 0.66
CA VAL A 143 14.38 9.06 1.67
C VAL A 143 15.34 8.85 2.85
N VAL A 144 16.05 7.71 2.88
CA VAL A 144 17.03 7.40 3.93
C VAL A 144 18.40 8.01 3.59
N PRO A 145 19.12 8.59 4.56
CA PRO A 145 20.49 9.06 4.34
C PRO A 145 21.46 7.91 4.04
N ASP A 146 22.33 8.10 3.05
CA ASP A 146 23.38 7.15 2.63
C ASP A 146 22.90 5.70 2.49
N PRO A 147 21.89 5.43 1.64
CA PRO A 147 21.30 4.11 1.57
C PRO A 147 22.19 3.17 0.73
N PRO A 148 22.27 1.87 1.05
CA PRO A 148 23.10 0.94 0.28
C PRO A 148 22.62 0.82 -1.17
N PRO A 149 23.43 0.40 -2.14
CA PRO A 149 22.98 0.27 -3.53
C PRO A 149 21.72 -0.61 -3.67
N LEU A 150 20.72 -0.15 -4.43
CA LEU A 150 19.47 -0.89 -4.68
C LEU A 150 19.29 -1.21 -6.17
N ARG A 151 18.81 -2.42 -6.44
CA ARG A 151 18.41 -2.87 -7.78
C ARG A 151 16.99 -3.43 -7.73
N LEU A 152 16.20 -3.08 -8.74
CA LEU A 152 14.87 -3.63 -8.94
C LEU A 152 14.84 -4.36 -10.28
N GLY A 153 14.54 -5.66 -10.22
CA GLY A 153 14.10 -6.44 -11.38
C GLY A 153 12.60 -6.66 -11.26
N HIS A 154 11.85 -6.28 -12.28
CA HIS A 154 10.42 -6.60 -12.32
C HIS A 154 10.01 -7.12 -13.69
N GLU A 155 9.03 -8.01 -13.72
CA GLU A 155 8.45 -8.51 -14.96
C GLU A 155 7.09 -7.89 -15.21
N ALA A 156 7.02 -7.06 -16.25
CA ALA A 156 5.84 -6.97 -17.11
C ALA A 156 6.14 -7.84 -18.34
N GLY A 157 6.11 -9.17 -18.18
CA GLY A 157 6.34 -10.13 -19.26
C GLY A 157 7.78 -10.28 -19.79
N ARG A 158 8.80 -9.65 -19.18
CA ARG A 158 10.25 -9.97 -19.30
C ARG A 158 11.06 -9.09 -18.33
N ILE A 159 12.06 -9.65 -17.64
CA ILE A 159 12.93 -8.92 -16.69
C ILE A 159 13.64 -7.73 -17.38
N ARG A 160 13.37 -6.51 -16.93
CA ARG A 160 14.24 -5.34 -17.13
C ARG A 160 14.86 -4.94 -15.79
N THR A 161 16.19 -4.82 -15.77
CA THR A 161 16.94 -4.39 -14.58
C THR A 161 17.14 -2.89 -14.65
N GLU A 162 16.58 -2.14 -13.71
CA GLU A 162 16.86 -0.71 -13.55
C GLU A 162 17.71 -0.50 -12.29
N ARG A 163 18.82 0.23 -12.45
CA ARG A 163 19.70 0.60 -11.34
C ARG A 163 19.28 1.98 -10.84
N PHE A 164 19.01 2.07 -9.54
CA PHE A 164 18.81 3.35 -8.88
C PHE A 164 20.01 3.58 -7.95
N GLY A 165 20.86 4.55 -8.28
CA GLY A 165 22.08 4.85 -7.54
C GLY A 165 22.76 6.10 -8.06
N SER A 166 23.25 6.95 -7.14
CA SER A 166 23.72 8.30 -7.42
C SER A 166 24.86 8.32 -8.44
N ALA A 167 24.69 9.12 -9.49
CA ALA A 167 25.84 9.66 -10.19
C ALA A 167 26.66 10.47 -9.16
N ARG A 168 27.94 10.12 -9.02
CA ARG A 168 28.90 11.05 -8.43
C ARG A 168 29.11 12.22 -9.36
#